data_AF-A0A4S8LU26-F1
#
_entry.id   AF-A0A4S8LU26-F1
#
_cell.length_a   1.000
_cell.length_b   1.000
_cell.length_c   1.000
_cell.angle_alpha   90.00
_cell.angle_beta   90.00
_cell.angle_gamma   90.00
#
_symmetry.space_group_name_H-M   'P 1'
#
loop_
_entity.id
_entity.type
_entity.pdbx_description
1 polymer ?
#
loop_
_entity_poly.entity_id
_entity_poly.type
_entity_poly.pdbx_seq_one_letter_code
_entity_poly.pdbx_strand_id
1 'polypeptide(L)'
;MASSSLLLLTSVISFISHFHGVDSKGGTTDAICLPGSQYAWTGNAQNQSPCLLAANAIAPCKGSGGWNVPALTDGVHYDPPTPSQANRCYCSWAVYNLLGACAACQGLADSIQNWIYYRQNCLAMNESLYPPGLLSEFCIPHYAIRNPLNWTAENI
;
A
#
# COMPACT_ATOMS: atom_id res chain seq x y z
N MET A 1 61.03 -32.58 25.34
CA MET A 1 59.83 -32.51 24.46
C MET A 1 58.85 -31.57 25.14
N ALA A 2 58.94 -30.27 24.83
CA ALA A 2 58.07 -29.24 25.40
C ALA A 2 57.00 -28.91 24.36
N SER A 3 55.73 -29.06 24.75
CA SER A 3 54.56 -28.85 23.90
C SER A 3 54.23 -27.36 23.84
N SER A 4 54.48 -26.72 22.69
CA SER A 4 54.07 -25.34 22.44
C SER A 4 52.56 -25.27 22.27
N SER A 5 51.87 -24.71 23.26
CA SER A 5 50.43 -24.45 23.21
C SER A 5 50.17 -23.16 22.41
N LEU A 6 49.58 -23.31 21.23
CA LEU A 6 49.17 -22.20 20.37
C LEU A 6 47.77 -21.73 20.81
N LEU A 7 47.69 -20.58 21.50
CA LEU A 7 46.42 -19.95 21.88
C LEU A 7 45.81 -19.26 20.65
N LEU A 8 44.71 -19.82 20.12
CA LEU A 8 43.90 -19.22 19.06
C LEU A 8 43.04 -18.08 19.66
N LEU A 9 43.38 -16.83 19.35
CA LEU A 9 42.52 -15.68 19.61
C LEU A 9 41.55 -15.50 18.43
N THR A 10 40.37 -16.12 18.49
CA THR A 10 39.30 -15.82 17.53
C THR A 10 38.61 -14.51 17.93
N SER A 11 38.95 -13.44 17.22
CA SER A 11 38.24 -12.17 17.25
C SER A 11 36.79 -12.38 16.81
N VAL A 12 35.84 -12.24 17.75
CA VAL A 12 34.41 -12.23 17.42
C VAL A 12 34.07 -10.81 16.97
N ILE A 13 34.18 -10.56 15.66
CA ILE A 13 33.69 -9.32 15.07
C ILE A 13 32.16 -9.35 15.18
N SER A 14 31.62 -8.72 16.23
CA SER A 14 30.19 -8.42 16.32
C SER A 14 29.87 -7.39 15.26
N PHE A 15 29.37 -7.84 14.11
CA PHE A 15 28.66 -6.98 13.17
C PHE A 15 27.37 -6.54 13.85
N ILE A 16 27.45 -5.47 14.65
CA ILE A 16 26.26 -4.71 15.01
C ILE A 16 25.81 -4.05 13.73
N SER A 17 24.98 -4.74 12.97
CA SER A 17 24.15 -4.14 11.94
C SER A 17 23.41 -2.99 12.62
N HIS A 18 23.87 -1.76 12.41
CA HIS A 18 23.07 -0.58 12.68
C HIS A 18 21.91 -0.63 11.69
N PHE A 19 20.87 -1.37 12.05
CA PHE A 19 19.54 -1.07 11.54
C PHE A 19 19.25 0.32 12.07
N HIS A 20 19.48 1.34 11.24
CA HIS A 20 18.70 2.55 11.36
C HIS A 20 17.26 2.09 11.14
N GLY A 21 16.58 1.79 12.25
CA GLY A 21 15.14 1.74 12.30
C GLY A 21 14.68 3.12 11.86
N VAL A 22 14.46 3.28 10.57
CA VAL A 22 13.46 4.23 10.12
C VAL A 22 12.19 3.68 10.75
N ASP A 23 11.70 4.32 11.81
CA ASP A 23 10.33 4.13 12.27
C ASP A 23 9.44 4.62 11.12
N SER A 24 9.28 3.77 10.10
CA SER A 24 8.26 3.91 9.09
C SER A 24 6.96 3.64 9.82
N LYS A 25 6.38 4.69 10.41
CA LYS A 25 4.97 4.66 10.81
C LYS A 25 4.21 4.18 9.59
N GLY A 26 3.65 2.97 9.69
CA GLY A 26 2.87 2.36 8.62
C GLY A 26 1.64 3.19 8.27
N GLY A 27 0.85 2.67 7.34
CA GLY A 27 -0.47 3.20 7.06
C GLY A 27 -1.40 3.09 8.27
N THR A 28 -2.31 4.05 8.39
CA THR A 28 -3.45 4.02 9.31
C THR A 28 -4.72 4.31 8.54
N THR A 29 -5.88 4.02 9.13
CA THR A 29 -7.17 4.31 8.50
C THR A 29 -8.22 4.57 9.56
N ASP A 30 -9.07 5.57 9.32
CA ASP A 30 -10.29 5.82 10.09
C ASP A 30 -11.52 5.20 9.42
N ALA A 31 -11.39 4.78 8.15
CA ALA A 31 -12.43 4.08 7.41
C ALA A 31 -12.74 2.70 8.00
N ILE A 32 -14.04 2.43 8.19
CA ILE A 32 -14.56 1.14 8.67
C ILE A 32 -15.27 0.45 7.50
N CYS A 33 -14.81 -0.75 7.14
CA CYS A 33 -15.53 -1.57 6.17
C CYS A 33 -16.76 -2.21 6.83
N LEU A 34 -17.89 -2.15 6.13
CA LEU A 34 -19.12 -2.82 6.54
C LEU A 34 -18.91 -4.33 6.56
N PRO A 35 -19.49 -5.04 7.55
CA PRO A 35 -19.46 -6.49 7.56
C PRO A 35 -20.34 -7.04 6.43
N GLY A 36 -19.93 -8.16 5.83
CA GLY A 36 -20.75 -8.87 4.84
C GLY A 36 -19.93 -9.60 3.79
N SER A 37 -20.51 -10.67 3.23
CA SER A 37 -19.85 -11.48 2.20
C SER A 37 -19.61 -10.72 0.91
N GLN A 38 -20.41 -9.68 0.63
CA GLN A 38 -20.25 -8.83 -0.55
C GLN A 38 -18.96 -7.99 -0.54
N TYR A 39 -18.32 -7.80 0.62
CA TYR A 39 -17.06 -7.07 0.76
C TYR A 39 -15.88 -7.97 1.11
N ALA A 40 -16.09 -9.28 1.28
CA ALA A 40 -15.06 -10.24 1.64
C ALA A 40 -13.91 -10.31 0.63
N TRP A 41 -14.18 -10.00 -0.65
CA TRP A 41 -13.18 -9.97 -1.71
C TRP A 41 -12.17 -8.83 -1.57
N THR A 42 -12.48 -7.78 -0.79
CA THR A 42 -11.67 -6.56 -0.71
C THR A 42 -10.43 -6.71 0.16
N GLY A 43 -10.45 -7.63 1.14
CA GLY A 43 -9.34 -7.84 2.07
C GLY A 43 -8.19 -8.65 1.49
N ASN A 44 -7.09 -8.75 2.25
CA ASN A 44 -6.00 -9.70 1.97
C ASN A 44 -6.07 -10.94 2.87
N ALA A 45 -5.10 -11.85 2.70
CA ALA A 45 -5.00 -13.10 3.48
C ALA A 45 -4.80 -12.89 4.99
N GLN A 46 -4.41 -11.67 5.41
CA GLN A 46 -4.22 -11.26 6.80
C GLN A 46 -5.46 -10.55 7.37
N ASN A 47 -6.58 -10.54 6.65
CA ASN A 47 -7.80 -9.82 7.01
C ASN A 47 -7.60 -8.31 7.20
N GLN A 48 -6.62 -7.72 6.51
CA GLN A 48 -6.48 -6.26 6.48
C GLN A 48 -7.51 -5.67 5.52
N SER A 49 -8.13 -4.56 5.92
CA SER A 49 -9.07 -3.84 5.07
C SER A 49 -8.39 -3.24 3.84
N PRO A 50 -9.09 -3.08 2.71
CA PRO A 50 -8.56 -2.36 1.54
C PRO A 50 -8.08 -0.95 1.89
N CYS A 51 -8.71 -0.29 2.88
CA CYS A 51 -8.34 1.04 3.35
C CYS A 51 -6.96 1.05 4.03
N LEU A 52 -6.71 0.09 4.93
CA LEU A 52 -5.41 -0.04 5.58
C LEU A 52 -4.32 -0.44 4.56
N LEU A 53 -4.68 -1.28 3.60
CA LEU A 53 -3.77 -1.67 2.52
C LEU A 53 -3.42 -0.49 1.61
N ALA A 54 -4.39 0.35 1.25
CA ALA A 54 -4.13 1.60 0.52
C ALA A 54 -3.19 2.51 1.32
N ALA A 55 -3.42 2.64 2.64
CA ALA A 55 -2.57 3.46 3.50
C ALA A 55 -1.12 2.96 3.55
N ASN A 56 -0.95 1.65 3.74
CA ASN A 56 0.35 1.00 3.69
C ASN A 56 1.01 1.10 2.31
N ALA A 57 0.21 1.13 1.24
CA ALA A 57 0.72 1.27 -0.10
C ALA A 57 1.22 2.68 -0.42
N ILE A 58 0.65 3.70 0.22
CA ILE A 58 1.02 5.11 0.02
C ILE A 58 2.19 5.52 0.93
N ALA A 59 2.21 5.06 2.19
CA ALA A 59 3.15 5.50 3.22
C ALA A 59 4.63 5.51 2.79
N PRO A 60 5.15 4.49 2.06
CA PRO A 60 6.56 4.47 1.64
C PRO A 60 6.96 5.62 0.70
N CYS A 61 6.01 6.22 -0.02
CA CYS A 61 6.26 7.37 -0.90
C CYS A 61 6.07 8.73 -0.21
N LYS A 62 5.62 8.78 1.04
CA LYS A 62 5.47 10.03 1.80
C LYS A 62 6.67 10.36 2.69
N GLY A 63 7.52 9.39 2.99
CA GLY A 63 8.64 9.56 3.91
C GLY A 63 8.20 9.43 5.38
N SER A 64 8.78 10.23 6.26
CA SER A 64 8.46 10.21 7.69
C SER A 64 7.05 10.76 7.96
N GLY A 65 6.23 10.01 8.71
CA GLY A 65 4.89 10.44 9.12
C GLY A 65 3.75 9.45 8.81
N GLY A 66 4.01 8.45 7.97
CA GLY A 66 2.98 7.49 7.55
C GLY A 66 1.92 8.11 6.63
N TRP A 67 0.82 7.39 6.41
CA TRP A 67 -0.33 7.89 5.67
C TRP A 67 -1.62 7.43 6.33
N ASN A 68 -2.59 8.33 6.44
CA ASN A 68 -3.93 7.99 6.91
C ASN A 68 -4.90 7.99 5.72
N VAL A 69 -5.69 6.93 5.60
CA VAL A 69 -6.86 6.91 4.72
C VAL A 69 -8.09 7.27 5.57
N PRO A 70 -8.69 8.45 5.38
CA PRO A 70 -9.82 8.87 6.19
C PRO A 70 -11.09 8.10 5.82
N ALA A 71 -12.06 8.04 6.74
CA ALA A 71 -13.40 7.58 6.40
C ALA A 71 -14.05 8.52 5.38
N LEU A 72 -14.74 7.95 4.39
CA LEU A 72 -15.55 8.73 3.47
C LEU A 72 -16.93 9.04 4.06
N THR A 73 -17.49 10.15 3.61
CA THR A 73 -18.89 10.51 3.78
C THR A 73 -19.60 10.42 2.42
N ASP A 74 -20.93 10.36 2.44
CA ASP A 74 -21.72 10.27 1.21
C ASP A 74 -21.38 11.41 0.21
N GLY A 75 -21.23 11.05 -1.06
CA GLY A 75 -20.84 11.96 -2.15
C GLY A 75 -19.38 12.44 -2.13
N VAL A 76 -18.52 11.95 -1.23
CA VAL A 76 -17.09 12.32 -1.16
C VAL A 76 -16.21 11.21 -1.72
N HIS A 77 -15.23 11.58 -2.52
CA HIS A 77 -14.29 10.66 -3.15
C HIS A 77 -12.90 10.74 -2.49
N TYR A 78 -12.08 9.70 -2.67
CA TYR A 78 -10.64 9.85 -2.47
C TYR A 78 -10.04 10.65 -3.62
N ASP A 79 -9.35 11.73 -3.28
CA ASP A 79 -8.82 12.65 -4.29
C ASP A 79 -7.70 12.03 -5.14
N PRO A 80 -7.64 12.36 -6.45
CA PRO A 80 -6.47 12.07 -7.26
C PRO A 80 -5.22 12.77 -6.73
N PRO A 81 -4.02 12.25 -7.01
CA PRO A 81 -2.79 12.96 -6.68
C PRO A 81 -2.74 14.31 -7.42
N THR A 82 -2.44 15.37 -6.69
CA THR A 82 -2.03 16.66 -7.28
C THR A 82 -0.69 16.52 -8.03
N PRO A 83 -0.30 17.48 -8.90
CA PRO A 83 1.00 17.44 -9.57
C PRO A 83 2.18 17.26 -8.62
N SER A 84 2.11 17.84 -7.41
CA SER A 84 3.15 17.70 -6.37
C SER A 84 3.11 16.37 -5.61
N GLN A 85 1.99 15.64 -5.64
CA GLN A 85 1.84 14.35 -4.97
C GLN A 85 2.03 13.17 -5.92
N ALA A 86 1.88 13.38 -7.23
CA ALA A 86 2.03 12.36 -8.24
C ALA A 86 3.41 11.69 -8.11
N ASN A 87 3.39 10.39 -7.84
CA ASN A 87 4.58 9.55 -7.72
C ASN A 87 4.18 8.09 -7.97
N ARG A 88 5.17 7.21 -8.06
CA ARG A 88 4.96 5.78 -8.36
C ARG A 88 4.00 5.06 -7.40
N CYS A 89 3.82 5.51 -6.14
CA CYS A 89 2.83 4.90 -5.26
C CYS A 89 1.43 5.38 -5.64
N TYR A 90 1.18 6.69 -5.61
CA TYR A 90 -0.15 7.25 -5.91
C TYR A 90 -0.66 6.90 -7.29
N CYS A 91 0.24 6.86 -8.27
CA CYS A 91 -0.08 6.61 -9.66
C CYS A 91 -0.15 5.12 -10.02
N SER A 92 0.03 4.23 -9.04
CA SER A 92 -0.08 2.79 -9.28
C SER A 92 -1.53 2.33 -9.35
N TRP A 93 -1.79 1.32 -10.18
CA TRP A 93 -3.06 0.59 -10.16
C TRP A 93 -3.39 0.04 -8.77
N ALA A 94 -2.37 -0.42 -8.03
CA ALA A 94 -2.52 -0.93 -6.67
C ALA A 94 -3.21 0.08 -5.74
N VAL A 95 -2.67 1.31 -5.64
CA VAL A 95 -3.25 2.34 -4.77
C VAL A 95 -4.65 2.72 -5.23
N TYR A 96 -4.85 2.95 -6.53
CA TYR A 96 -6.17 3.30 -7.06
C TYR A 96 -7.22 2.23 -6.75
N ASN A 97 -6.92 0.96 -7.06
CA ASN A 97 -7.87 -0.13 -6.87
C ASN A 97 -8.15 -0.38 -5.38
N LEU A 98 -7.16 -0.21 -4.50
CA LEU A 98 -7.36 -0.32 -3.05
C LEU A 98 -8.21 0.83 -2.49
N LEU A 99 -8.02 2.06 -2.96
CA LEU A 99 -8.89 3.19 -2.61
C LEU A 99 -10.33 2.97 -3.12
N GLY A 100 -10.49 2.44 -4.34
CA GLY A 100 -11.79 2.05 -4.87
C GLY A 100 -12.48 0.96 -4.04
N ALA A 101 -11.77 -0.12 -3.73
CA ALA A 101 -12.26 -1.18 -2.84
C ALA A 101 -12.56 -0.68 -1.42
N CYS A 102 -11.80 0.32 -0.94
CA CYS A 102 -12.06 0.98 0.34
C CYS A 102 -13.35 1.81 0.31
N ALA A 103 -13.65 2.52 -0.77
CA ALA A 103 -14.94 3.19 -0.93
C ALA A 103 -16.09 2.16 -1.01
N ALA A 104 -15.93 1.10 -1.81
CA ALA A 104 -16.90 0.01 -1.91
C ALA A 104 -17.18 -0.64 -0.54
N CYS A 105 -16.15 -1.00 0.23
CA CYS A 105 -16.31 -1.67 1.52
C CYS A 105 -17.00 -0.79 2.56
N GLN A 106 -16.90 0.54 2.46
CA GLN A 106 -17.63 1.49 3.30
C GLN A 106 -19.11 1.63 2.91
N GLY A 107 -19.57 0.90 1.88
CA GLY A 107 -20.92 1.02 1.33
C GLY A 107 -21.09 2.18 0.35
N LEU A 108 -19.99 2.74 -0.15
CA LEU A 108 -19.96 3.97 -0.96
C LEU A 108 -19.34 3.68 -2.34
N ALA A 109 -19.85 2.66 -3.04
CA ALA A 109 -19.35 2.30 -4.36
C ALA A 109 -19.48 3.46 -5.39
N ASP A 110 -20.50 4.31 -5.23
CA ASP A 110 -20.67 5.52 -6.05
C ASP A 110 -19.59 6.59 -5.81
N SER A 111 -18.83 6.47 -4.71
CA SER A 111 -17.68 7.32 -4.39
C SER A 111 -16.37 6.85 -5.06
N ILE A 112 -16.42 5.84 -5.93
CA ILE A 112 -15.24 5.39 -6.68
C ILE A 112 -15.02 6.31 -7.87
N GLN A 113 -13.90 7.02 -7.86
CA GLN A 113 -13.51 7.90 -8.95
C GLN A 113 -13.10 7.09 -10.19
N ASN A 114 -13.48 7.54 -11.38
CA ASN A 114 -13.02 6.91 -12.63
C ASN A 114 -11.49 6.98 -12.79
N TRP A 115 -10.86 5.89 -13.25
CA TRP A 115 -9.41 5.81 -13.43
C TRP A 115 -8.82 6.90 -14.34
N ILE A 116 -9.49 7.24 -15.46
CA ILE A 116 -9.02 8.27 -16.39
C ILE A 116 -8.91 9.63 -15.68
N TYR A 117 -9.91 9.94 -14.85
CA TYR A 117 -9.88 11.14 -14.02
C TYR A 117 -8.80 11.04 -12.95
N TYR A 118 -8.74 9.91 -12.23
CA TYR A 118 -7.81 9.75 -11.12
C TYR A 118 -6.34 9.94 -11.55
N ARG A 119 -5.98 9.41 -12.73
CA ARG A 119 -4.60 9.40 -13.24
C ARG A 119 -4.20 10.66 -14.01
N GLN A 120 -5.00 11.72 -14.00
CA GLN A 120 -4.74 12.93 -14.80
C GLN A 120 -3.33 13.53 -14.60
N ASN A 121 -2.77 13.42 -13.39
CA ASN A 121 -1.41 13.89 -13.06
C ASN A 121 -0.34 12.79 -13.11
N CYS A 122 -0.68 11.59 -13.59
CA CYS A 122 0.16 10.39 -13.57
C CYS A 122 0.71 9.96 -14.93
N LEU A 123 0.36 10.66 -16.01
CA LEU A 123 0.58 10.21 -17.40
C LEU A 123 2.05 9.96 -17.79
N ALA A 124 3.01 10.59 -17.11
CA ALA A 124 4.44 10.38 -17.34
C ALA A 124 5.02 9.16 -16.58
N MET A 125 4.19 8.46 -15.80
CA MET A 125 4.61 7.38 -14.91
C MET A 125 4.19 6.02 -15.47
N ASN A 126 4.94 4.99 -15.13
CA ASN A 126 4.49 3.64 -15.37
C ASN A 126 3.45 3.25 -14.30
N GLU A 127 2.17 3.42 -14.64
CA GLU A 127 1.01 3.18 -13.76
C GLU A 127 0.87 1.71 -13.31
N SER A 128 1.49 0.77 -14.04
CA SER A 128 1.49 -0.66 -13.67
C SER A 128 2.51 -1.00 -12.58
N LEU A 129 3.53 -0.15 -12.41
CA LEU A 129 4.63 -0.38 -11.49
C LEU A 129 4.31 0.20 -10.10
N TYR A 130 3.66 -0.61 -9.28
CA TYR A 130 3.85 -0.47 -7.84
C TYR A 130 5.24 -1.03 -7.47
N PRO A 131 6.00 -0.42 -6.54
CA PRO A 131 7.37 -0.87 -6.25
C PRO A 131 7.40 -2.37 -5.88
N PRO A 132 8.09 -3.24 -6.65
CA PRO A 132 7.96 -4.69 -6.51
C PRO A 132 8.23 -5.25 -5.12
N GLY A 133 9.13 -4.62 -4.35
CA GLY A 133 9.42 -5.03 -2.96
C GLY A 133 8.27 -4.77 -1.97
N LEU A 134 7.40 -3.80 -2.26
CA LEU A 134 6.28 -3.44 -1.38
C LEU A 134 5.03 -4.31 -1.63
N LEU A 135 4.94 -5.00 -2.77
CA LEU A 135 3.80 -5.87 -3.08
C LEU A 135 3.72 -7.07 -2.14
N SER A 136 4.88 -7.70 -1.87
CA SER A 136 4.98 -8.87 -0.98
C SER A 136 4.86 -8.48 0.49
N GLU A 137 5.35 -7.30 0.88
CA GLU A 137 5.35 -6.84 2.28
C GLU A 137 3.94 -6.70 2.84
N PHE A 138 2.99 -6.22 2.03
CA PHE A 138 1.61 -5.98 2.46
C PHE A 138 0.61 -7.02 1.96
N CYS A 139 1.08 -8.09 1.31
CA CYS A 139 0.23 -9.12 0.72
C CYS A 139 -0.91 -8.52 -0.12
N ILE A 140 -0.54 -7.62 -1.04
CA ILE A 140 -1.48 -6.87 -1.86
C ILE A 140 -2.36 -7.84 -2.66
N PRO A 141 -3.71 -7.75 -2.56
CA PRO A 141 -4.61 -8.64 -3.27
C PRO A 141 -4.40 -8.60 -4.79
N HIS A 142 -4.59 -9.74 -5.46
CA HIS A 142 -4.41 -9.84 -6.91
C HIS A 142 -5.31 -8.86 -7.70
N TYR A 143 -6.53 -8.58 -7.20
CA TYR A 143 -7.41 -7.60 -7.85
C TYR A 143 -6.76 -6.21 -7.90
N ALA A 144 -6.01 -5.82 -6.87
CA ALA A 144 -5.47 -4.47 -6.75
C ALA A 144 -4.44 -4.15 -7.83
N ILE A 145 -3.73 -5.15 -8.35
CA ILE A 145 -2.72 -4.94 -9.40
C ILE A 145 -3.25 -5.08 -10.83
N ARG A 146 -4.58 -5.25 -11.01
CA ARG A 146 -5.18 -5.35 -12.36
C ARG A 146 -5.38 -3.97 -12.98
N ASN A 147 -5.26 -3.92 -14.32
CA ASN A 147 -5.48 -2.70 -15.09
C ASN A 147 -6.92 -2.17 -14.86
N PRO A 148 -7.07 -0.95 -14.31
CA PRO A 148 -8.39 -0.42 -13.99
C PRO A 148 -9.31 -0.15 -15.17
N LEU A 149 -8.77 -0.06 -16.39
CA LEU A 149 -9.56 0.08 -17.61
C LEU A 149 -10.39 -1.18 -17.94
N ASN A 150 -10.09 -2.31 -17.29
CA ASN A 150 -10.81 -3.55 -17.46
C ASN A 150 -11.96 -3.72 -16.46
N TRP A 151 -12.09 -2.82 -15.48
CA TRP A 151 -13.24 -2.82 -14.59
C TRP A 151 -14.47 -2.31 -15.34
N THR A 152 -15.47 -3.17 -15.47
CA THR A 152 -16.83 -2.75 -15.84
C THR A 152 -17.61 -2.43 -14.56
N ALA A 153 -18.71 -1.70 -14.66
CA ALA A 153 -19.61 -1.43 -13.52
C ALA A 153 -20.12 -2.71 -12.81
N GLU A 154 -19.97 -3.87 -13.45
CA GLU A 154 -20.37 -5.20 -12.94
C GLU A 154 -19.24 -5.94 -12.21
N ASN A 155 -18.01 -5.44 -12.25
CA ASN A 155 -16.81 -6.13 -11.74
C ASN A 155 -15.96 -5.30 -10.77
N ILE A 156 -16.52 -4.19 -10.27
CA ILE A 156 -16.00 -3.45 -9.12
C ILE A 156 -16.67 -3.98 -7.85
#